data_AF-A0A7F8QAN6-F1
#
_entry.id   AF-A0A7F8QAN6-F1
#
_cell.length_a   1.000
_cell.length_b   1.000
_cell.length_c   1.000
_cell.angle_alpha   90.00
_cell.angle_beta   90.00
_cell.angle_gamma   90.00
#
_symmetry.space_group_name_H-M   'P 1'
#
loop_
_entity.id
_entity.type
_entity.pdbx_description
1 polymer ?
#
loop_
_entity_poly.entity_id
_entity_poly.type
_entity_poly.pdbx_seq_one_letter_code
_entity_poly.pdbx_strand_id
1 'polypeptide(L)'
;MQTPGRAGRMEAGEAAPPAGMGGRAPGGWGKWVRLNVGGTVFLTTRQTLCREQKSFLSRLCQGEELQSDRDETGAYLIDRDPTYFGPILNFLRHGKLVLDKDMAEEGVLEEAEFYNIGPLIRIIKDRMEEKDYPVTQVPPKHVYRVLQCQEEELTQMVSTMSDGWRFEQLVNMSSSYSYGSEDQAEFLCVVSKELYSSPHGLSSESSRKTKSAEQQLEEERRQVEQVQVEADAQEKGAATPRGE
;
A
#
# COMPACT_ATOMS: atom_id res chain seq x y z
N MET A 1 -20.45 -18.48 -98.16
CA MET A 1 -21.05 -17.20 -97.74
C MET A 1 -20.83 -17.05 -96.24
N GLN A 2 -20.21 -15.94 -95.83
CA GLN A 2 -20.17 -15.32 -94.48
C GLN A 2 -19.54 -16.10 -93.30
N THR A 3 -18.43 -15.52 -92.80
CA THR A 3 -17.93 -15.54 -91.41
C THR A 3 -18.66 -14.43 -90.59
N PRO A 4 -18.30 -14.10 -89.33
CA PRO A 4 -18.23 -14.88 -88.07
C PRO A 4 -18.95 -14.14 -86.89
N GLY A 5 -18.99 -14.71 -85.68
CA GLY A 5 -19.36 -13.97 -84.44
C GLY A 5 -19.27 -14.87 -83.19
N ARG A 6 -18.22 -14.78 -82.36
CA ARG A 6 -17.95 -13.84 -81.24
C ARG A 6 -18.74 -14.14 -79.95
N ALA A 7 -17.96 -14.65 -78.98
CA ALA A 7 -17.95 -14.40 -77.53
C ALA A 7 -19.27 -14.26 -76.74
N GLY A 8 -19.40 -15.13 -75.72
CA GLY A 8 -20.32 -14.95 -74.59
C GLY A 8 -19.90 -15.82 -73.41
N ARG A 9 -18.88 -15.38 -72.66
CA ARG A 9 -18.54 -15.88 -71.32
C ARG A 9 -19.41 -15.12 -70.32
N MET A 10 -20.33 -15.80 -69.64
CA MET A 10 -21.07 -15.31 -68.47
C MET A 10 -21.24 -16.52 -67.54
N GLU A 11 -20.43 -16.59 -66.48
CA GLU A 11 -20.75 -16.16 -65.11
C GLU A 11 -21.55 -17.24 -64.38
N ALA A 12 -20.87 -17.87 -63.41
CA ALA A 12 -21.44 -18.86 -62.52
C ALA A 12 -22.43 -18.17 -61.59
N GLY A 13 -23.70 -18.62 -61.64
CA GLY A 13 -24.71 -18.19 -60.70
C GLY A 13 -24.35 -18.63 -59.29
N GLU A 14 -23.79 -17.71 -58.51
CA GLU A 14 -23.67 -17.83 -57.06
C GLU A 14 -25.07 -17.74 -56.45
N ALA A 15 -25.57 -18.90 -55.99
CA ALA A 15 -26.85 -19.00 -55.33
C ALA A 15 -26.77 -18.29 -53.97
N ALA A 16 -27.51 -17.18 -53.85
CA ALA A 16 -27.76 -16.49 -52.59
C ALA A 16 -28.30 -17.46 -51.51
N PRO A 17 -27.90 -17.31 -50.23
CA PRO A 17 -28.50 -18.08 -49.15
C PRO A 17 -29.98 -17.68 -48.96
N PRO A 18 -30.84 -18.62 -48.55
CA PRO A 18 -32.27 -18.36 -48.44
C PRO A 18 -32.55 -17.35 -47.33
N ALA A 19 -33.15 -16.22 -47.72
CA ALA A 19 -33.89 -15.36 -46.82
C ALA A 19 -35.08 -16.14 -46.24
N GLY A 20 -34.98 -16.52 -44.97
CA GLY A 20 -36.06 -17.22 -44.29
C GLY A 20 -35.80 -17.47 -42.81
N MET A 21 -36.59 -16.81 -41.97
CA MET A 21 -36.89 -17.20 -40.58
C MET A 21 -35.93 -16.74 -39.47
N GLY A 22 -35.69 -15.43 -39.38
CA GLY A 22 -35.29 -14.80 -38.12
C GLY A 22 -36.51 -14.46 -37.27
N GLY A 23 -37.22 -15.47 -36.77
CA GLY A 23 -38.25 -15.28 -35.76
C GLY A 23 -37.63 -14.56 -34.56
N ARG A 24 -38.01 -13.29 -34.37
CA ARG A 24 -37.58 -12.51 -33.21
C ARG A 24 -38.28 -13.10 -31.99
N ALA A 25 -37.62 -14.06 -31.35
CA ALA A 25 -38.03 -14.57 -30.05
C ALA A 25 -38.13 -13.37 -29.09
N PRO A 26 -39.29 -13.12 -28.46
CA PRO A 26 -39.41 -12.11 -27.42
C PRO A 26 -38.88 -12.73 -26.13
N GLY A 27 -37.58 -12.64 -25.87
CA GLY A 27 -37.03 -13.17 -24.62
C GLY A 27 -35.51 -13.28 -24.59
N GLY A 28 -34.89 -12.44 -23.77
CA GLY A 28 -33.49 -12.59 -23.35
C GLY A 28 -32.55 -11.59 -24.02
N TRP A 29 -32.33 -10.45 -23.39
CA TRP A 29 -31.10 -9.70 -23.64
C TRP A 29 -29.93 -10.64 -23.35
N GLY A 30 -29.17 -11.02 -24.37
CA GLY A 30 -28.08 -11.99 -24.22
C GLY A 30 -27.14 -11.60 -23.08
N LYS A 31 -26.76 -12.60 -22.25
CA LYS A 31 -25.83 -12.43 -21.12
C LYS A 31 -24.52 -11.78 -21.54
N TRP A 32 -24.05 -12.12 -22.74
CA TRP A 32 -22.82 -11.63 -23.34
C TRP A 32 -23.05 -10.35 -24.14
N VAL A 33 -22.09 -9.44 -24.05
CA VAL A 33 -22.07 -8.14 -24.71
C VAL A 33 -20.73 -7.99 -25.43
N ARG A 34 -20.79 -7.54 -26.67
CA ARG A 34 -19.63 -7.18 -27.49
C ARG A 34 -19.50 -5.67 -27.49
N LEU A 35 -18.31 -5.17 -27.21
CA LEU A 35 -17.95 -3.75 -27.28
C LEU A 35 -16.86 -3.61 -28.34
N ASN A 36 -17.01 -2.68 -29.27
CA ASN A 36 -15.99 -2.32 -30.24
C ASN A 36 -15.44 -0.95 -29.85
N VAL A 37 -14.26 -0.94 -29.23
CA VAL A 37 -13.60 0.27 -28.70
C VAL A 37 -12.48 0.64 -29.66
N GLY A 38 -12.64 1.75 -30.40
CA GLY A 38 -11.64 2.23 -31.35
C GLY A 38 -11.19 1.19 -32.39
N GLY A 39 -12.06 0.25 -32.77
CA GLY A 39 -11.77 -0.84 -33.71
C GLY A 39 -11.38 -2.18 -33.07
N THR A 40 -11.18 -2.25 -31.75
CA THR A 40 -10.87 -3.49 -31.03
C THR A 40 -12.10 -4.06 -30.33
N VAL A 41 -12.39 -5.34 -30.57
CA VAL A 41 -13.57 -6.00 -29.99
C VAL A 41 -13.26 -6.64 -28.64
N PHE A 42 -14.00 -6.22 -27.62
CA PHE A 42 -14.00 -6.78 -26.29
C PHE A 42 -15.29 -7.57 -26.05
N LEU A 43 -15.16 -8.74 -25.44
CA LEU A 43 -16.29 -9.58 -25.05
C LEU A 43 -16.41 -9.62 -23.52
N THR A 44 -17.61 -9.34 -23.01
CA THR A 44 -17.89 -9.32 -21.58
C THR A 44 -19.35 -9.66 -21.30
N THR A 45 -19.77 -9.60 -20.03
CA THR A 45 -21.16 -9.83 -19.64
C THR A 45 -21.85 -8.54 -19.22
N ARG A 46 -23.18 -8.50 -19.36
CA ARG A 46 -24.02 -7.40 -18.85
C ARG A 46 -23.78 -7.12 -17.38
N GLN A 47 -23.66 -8.18 -16.58
CA GLN A 47 -23.39 -8.09 -15.14
C GLN A 47 -22.11 -7.33 -14.84
N THR A 48 -21.06 -7.51 -15.65
CA THR A 48 -19.79 -6.79 -15.50
C THR A 48 -19.97 -5.29 -15.75
N LEU A 49 -20.71 -4.91 -16.80
CA LEU A 49 -20.94 -3.51 -17.17
C LEU A 49 -21.83 -2.78 -16.17
N CYS A 50 -22.81 -3.48 -15.57
CA CYS A 50 -23.68 -2.92 -14.54
C CYS A 50 -23.06 -2.86 -13.14
N ARG A 51 -21.77 -3.18 -12.97
CA ARG A 51 -21.13 -3.15 -11.65
C ARG A 51 -21.09 -1.74 -11.07
N GLU A 52 -20.84 -0.74 -11.91
CA GLU A 52 -20.87 0.66 -11.51
C GLU A 52 -22.09 1.34 -12.13
N GLN A 53 -23.12 1.58 -11.31
CA GLN A 53 -24.42 2.05 -11.78
C GLN A 53 -24.36 3.41 -12.48
N LYS A 54 -23.43 4.27 -12.05
CA LYS A 54 -23.26 5.62 -12.62
C LYS A 54 -22.39 5.65 -13.88
N SER A 55 -21.79 4.52 -14.25
CA SER A 55 -20.90 4.44 -15.40
C SER A 55 -21.65 4.55 -16.73
N PHE A 56 -20.99 5.08 -17.75
CA PHE A 56 -21.47 5.06 -19.14
C PHE A 56 -21.79 3.62 -19.60
N LEU A 57 -20.94 2.66 -19.22
CA LEU A 57 -21.09 1.25 -19.57
C LEU A 57 -22.34 0.60 -18.97
N SER A 58 -22.75 1.02 -17.77
CA SER A 58 -23.99 0.56 -17.14
C SER A 58 -25.22 1.06 -17.92
N ARG A 59 -25.24 2.35 -18.32
CA ARG A 59 -26.32 2.92 -19.13
C ARG A 59 -26.45 2.23 -20.49
N LEU A 60 -25.31 1.93 -21.13
CA LEU A 60 -25.24 1.15 -22.37
C LEU A 60 -25.86 -0.25 -22.24
N CYS A 61 -25.69 -0.88 -21.08
CA CYS A 61 -26.23 -2.20 -20.77
C CYS A 61 -27.73 -2.17 -20.43
N GLN A 62 -28.20 -1.10 -19.78
CA GLN A 62 -29.60 -0.90 -19.40
C GLN A 62 -30.48 -0.45 -20.58
N GLY A 63 -29.85 -0.03 -21.69
CA GLY A 63 -30.56 0.39 -22.89
C GLY A 63 -31.21 1.77 -22.76
N GLU A 64 -30.82 2.54 -21.74
CA GLU A 64 -31.34 3.89 -21.50
C GLU A 64 -30.73 4.93 -22.44
N GLU A 65 -29.58 4.64 -23.07
CA GLU A 65 -28.89 5.58 -23.96
C GLU A 65 -29.13 5.24 -25.45
N LEU A 66 -30.07 5.97 -26.04
CA LEU A 66 -30.64 5.83 -27.39
C LEU A 66 -29.70 6.19 -28.56
N GLN A 67 -28.37 6.21 -28.41
CA GLN A 67 -27.45 6.62 -29.48
C GLN A 67 -26.14 5.83 -29.53
N SER A 68 -26.12 4.59 -29.05
CA SER A 68 -24.95 3.75 -29.26
C SER A 68 -25.06 3.05 -30.61
N ASP A 69 -24.27 3.52 -31.58
CA ASP A 69 -24.12 2.85 -32.86
C ASP A 69 -23.68 1.40 -32.60
N ARG A 70 -24.37 0.47 -33.24
CA ARG A 70 -23.96 -0.94 -33.25
C ARG A 70 -23.49 -1.30 -34.64
N ASP A 71 -22.42 -2.08 -34.70
CA ASP A 71 -21.96 -2.65 -35.96
C ASP A 71 -22.87 -3.80 -36.44
N GLU A 72 -22.60 -4.32 -37.64
CA GLU A 72 -23.31 -5.45 -38.24
C GLU A 72 -23.25 -6.73 -37.37
N THR A 73 -22.27 -6.82 -36.47
CA THR A 73 -22.11 -7.94 -35.52
C THR A 73 -22.88 -7.74 -34.22
N GLY A 74 -23.54 -6.59 -34.05
CA GLY A 74 -24.25 -6.19 -32.85
C GLY A 74 -23.35 -5.73 -31.70
N ALA A 75 -22.08 -5.42 -31.97
CA ALA A 75 -21.18 -4.84 -30.97
C ALA A 75 -21.44 -3.34 -30.83
N TYR A 76 -21.42 -2.84 -29.59
CA TYR A 76 -21.57 -1.41 -29.31
C TYR A 76 -20.27 -0.68 -29.67
N LEU A 77 -20.38 0.34 -30.52
CA LEU A 77 -19.26 1.16 -30.98
C LEU A 77 -18.94 2.23 -29.95
N ILE A 78 -17.67 2.34 -29.61
CA ILE A 78 -17.13 3.32 -28.66
C ILE A 78 -15.89 3.96 -29.32
N ASP A 79 -15.96 5.26 -29.56
CA ASP A 79 -14.87 6.04 -30.17
C ASP A 79 -13.83 6.45 -29.11
N ARG A 80 -13.11 5.47 -28.56
CA ARG A 80 -12.06 5.63 -27.54
C ARG A 80 -10.88 4.72 -27.82
N ASP A 81 -9.76 4.98 -27.14
CA ASP A 81 -8.54 4.19 -27.31
C ASP A 81 -8.69 2.80 -26.65
N PRO A 82 -8.59 1.69 -27.42
CA PRO A 82 -8.68 0.35 -26.86
C PRO A 82 -7.52 -0.01 -25.93
N THR A 83 -6.38 0.65 -26.07
CA THR A 83 -5.14 0.36 -25.32
C THR A 83 -5.37 0.50 -23.81
N TYR A 84 -6.07 1.55 -23.40
CA TYR A 84 -6.34 1.85 -22.00
C TYR A 84 -7.64 1.22 -21.49
N PHE A 85 -8.47 0.64 -22.36
CA PHE A 85 -9.76 0.04 -21.98
C PHE A 85 -9.61 -1.29 -21.22
N GLY A 86 -8.55 -2.05 -21.48
CA GLY A 86 -8.29 -3.34 -20.83
C GLY A 86 -8.33 -3.27 -19.29
N PRO A 87 -7.53 -2.38 -18.66
CA PRO A 87 -7.58 -2.14 -17.22
C PRO A 87 -8.96 -1.77 -16.70
N ILE A 88 -9.70 -0.93 -17.42
CA ILE A 88 -11.06 -0.52 -17.05
C ILE A 88 -11.99 -1.73 -16.97
N LEU A 89 -11.99 -2.55 -18.02
CA LEU A 89 -12.83 -3.74 -18.09
C LEU A 89 -12.46 -4.77 -17.01
N ASN A 90 -11.16 -4.96 -16.76
CA ASN A 90 -10.66 -5.85 -15.72
C ASN A 90 -11.04 -5.36 -14.31
N PHE A 91 -10.97 -4.06 -14.06
CA PHE A 91 -11.47 -3.47 -12.82
C PHE A 91 -12.95 -3.79 -12.62
N LEU A 92 -13.79 -3.69 -13.65
CA LEU A 92 -15.20 -4.07 -13.54
C LEU A 92 -15.40 -5.59 -13.31
N ARG A 93 -14.50 -6.44 -13.80
CA ARG A 93 -14.58 -7.90 -13.60
C ARG A 93 -14.26 -8.30 -12.15
N HIS A 94 -13.15 -7.83 -11.59
CA HIS A 94 -12.64 -8.31 -10.30
C HIS A 94 -12.42 -7.22 -9.24
N GLY A 95 -12.56 -5.94 -9.57
CA GLY A 95 -12.44 -4.82 -8.62
C GLY A 95 -11.01 -4.46 -8.23
N LYS A 96 -10.02 -4.81 -9.06
CA LYS A 96 -8.60 -4.48 -8.83
C LYS A 96 -8.01 -3.76 -10.03
N LEU A 97 -7.22 -2.72 -9.80
CA LEU A 97 -6.45 -2.04 -10.84
C LEU A 97 -5.22 -2.90 -11.16
N VAL A 98 -5.08 -3.30 -12.43
CA VAL A 98 -3.93 -4.06 -12.94
C VAL A 98 -3.45 -3.34 -14.19
N LEU A 99 -2.23 -2.81 -14.14
CA LEU A 99 -1.59 -2.10 -15.23
C LEU A 99 -0.31 -2.82 -15.62
N ASP A 100 -0.04 -2.87 -16.93
CA ASP A 100 1.25 -3.32 -17.44
C ASP A 100 2.33 -2.28 -17.14
N LYS A 101 3.60 -2.71 -17.08
CA LYS A 101 4.72 -1.86 -16.64
C LYS A 101 4.92 -0.61 -17.50
N ASP A 102 4.61 -0.71 -18.79
CA ASP A 102 4.85 0.34 -19.79
C ASP A 102 3.58 1.14 -20.11
N MET A 103 2.47 0.89 -19.39
CA MET A 103 1.21 1.58 -19.61
C MET A 103 1.20 2.92 -18.85
N ALA A 104 0.94 4.02 -19.57
CA ALA A 104 0.77 5.33 -18.96
C ALA A 104 -0.48 5.36 -18.08
N GLU A 105 -0.32 5.75 -16.80
CA GLU A 105 -1.43 5.77 -15.84
C GLU A 105 -2.38 6.92 -16.13
N GLU A 106 -1.87 8.00 -16.69
CA GLU A 106 -2.61 9.17 -17.16
C GLU A 106 -3.64 8.76 -18.23
N GLY A 107 -3.25 7.89 -19.17
CA GLY A 107 -4.17 7.41 -20.20
C GLY A 107 -5.29 6.55 -19.63
N VAL A 108 -4.99 5.74 -18.61
CA VAL A 108 -6.02 4.95 -17.90
C VAL A 108 -6.93 5.86 -17.08
N LEU A 109 -6.39 6.93 -16.49
CA LEU A 109 -7.16 7.91 -15.75
C LEU A 109 -8.20 8.61 -16.65
N GLU A 110 -7.77 9.08 -17.82
CA GLU A 110 -8.66 9.70 -18.82
C GLU A 110 -9.82 8.77 -19.22
N GLU A 111 -9.54 7.49 -19.46
CA GLU A 111 -10.59 6.51 -19.74
C GLU A 111 -11.49 6.26 -18.53
N ALA A 112 -10.94 6.15 -17.32
CA ALA A 112 -11.72 5.95 -16.10
C ALA A 112 -12.69 7.12 -15.83
N GLU A 113 -12.27 8.35 -16.14
CA GLU A 113 -13.10 9.55 -16.08
C GLU A 113 -14.17 9.54 -17.19
N PHE A 114 -13.82 9.18 -18.42
CA PHE A 114 -14.77 9.05 -19.52
C PHE A 114 -15.90 8.04 -19.22
N TYR A 115 -15.54 6.84 -18.76
CA TYR A 115 -16.54 5.82 -18.39
C TYR A 115 -17.24 6.12 -17.06
N ASN A 116 -16.80 7.14 -16.33
CA ASN A 116 -17.31 7.57 -15.02
C ASN A 116 -17.28 6.45 -13.97
N ILE A 117 -16.09 5.90 -13.71
CA ILE A 117 -15.88 4.83 -12.73
C ILE A 117 -15.20 5.41 -11.49
N GLY A 118 -16.00 6.04 -10.63
CA GLY A 118 -15.55 6.76 -9.42
C GLY A 118 -14.51 6.02 -8.56
N PRO A 119 -14.75 4.76 -8.17
CA PRO A 119 -13.79 4.00 -7.37
C PRO A 119 -12.43 3.82 -8.05
N LEU A 120 -12.41 3.66 -9.37
CA LEU A 120 -11.19 3.48 -10.15
C LEU A 120 -10.42 4.79 -10.29
N ILE A 121 -11.12 5.89 -10.56
CA ILE A 121 -10.54 7.24 -10.63
C ILE A 121 -9.79 7.55 -9.33
N ARG A 122 -10.40 7.27 -8.18
CA ARG A 122 -9.77 7.48 -6.88
C ARG A 122 -8.49 6.66 -6.71
N ILE A 123 -8.55 5.35 -7.01
CA ILE A 123 -7.38 4.46 -6.90
C ILE A 123 -6.23 4.94 -7.78
N ILE A 124 -6.51 5.41 -9.00
CA ILE A 124 -5.46 5.89 -9.91
C ILE A 124 -4.86 7.20 -9.39
N LYS A 125 -5.68 8.17 -8.95
CA LYS A 125 -5.20 9.44 -8.39
C LYS A 125 -4.33 9.22 -7.14
N ASP A 126 -4.80 8.40 -6.20
CA ASP A 126 -4.03 8.06 -4.99
C ASP A 126 -2.66 7.43 -5.35
N ARG A 127 -2.63 6.56 -6.37
CA ARG A 127 -1.40 5.90 -6.84
C ARG A 127 -0.43 6.86 -7.54
N MET A 128 -0.96 7.84 -8.29
CA MET A 128 -0.14 8.87 -8.94
C MET A 128 0.45 9.82 -7.90
N GLU A 129 -0.33 10.23 -6.90
CA GLU A 129 0.15 11.05 -5.77
C GLU A 129 1.23 10.34 -4.95
N GLU A 130 1.17 9.00 -4.80
CA GLU A 130 2.22 8.21 -4.14
C GLU A 130 3.54 8.20 -4.93
N LYS A 131 3.48 8.26 -6.27
CA LYS A 131 4.68 8.36 -7.12
C LYS A 131 5.27 9.76 -7.16
N ASP A 132 4.41 10.78 -7.08
CA ASP A 132 4.78 12.19 -6.95
C ASP A 132 5.15 12.59 -5.51
N TYR A 133 5.20 11.64 -4.57
CA TYR A 133 6.11 11.70 -3.43
C TYR A 133 7.48 11.23 -3.92
N PRO A 134 8.33 12.11 -4.50
CA PRO A 134 9.73 11.76 -4.52
C PRO A 134 10.09 11.48 -3.08
N VAL A 135 10.92 10.46 -2.88
CA VAL A 135 11.78 10.32 -1.73
C VAL A 135 12.66 11.59 -1.65
N THR A 136 12.05 12.73 -1.35
CA THR A 136 12.73 13.83 -0.70
C THR A 136 12.91 13.25 0.67
N GLN A 137 14.08 12.65 0.91
CA GLN A 137 14.45 12.19 2.22
C GLN A 137 14.25 13.37 3.16
N VAL A 138 13.13 13.40 3.87
CA VAL A 138 12.96 14.30 4.99
C VAL A 138 14.13 13.94 5.88
N PRO A 139 15.08 14.86 6.11
CA PRO A 139 16.25 14.55 6.93
C PRO A 139 15.76 13.90 8.22
N PRO A 140 16.41 12.82 8.70
CA PRO A 140 16.00 12.16 9.93
C PRO A 140 15.79 13.22 11.01
N LYS A 141 14.66 13.19 11.71
CA LYS A 141 14.43 14.14 12.79
C LYS A 141 15.33 13.72 13.95
N HIS A 142 16.33 14.53 14.29
CA HIS A 142 17.17 14.27 15.48
C HIS A 142 16.49 14.82 16.74
N VAL A 143 16.50 14.03 17.81
CA VAL A 143 16.18 14.49 19.17
C VAL A 143 17.47 14.62 19.95
N TYR A 144 17.66 15.75 20.61
CA TYR A 144 18.83 16.02 21.44
C TYR A 144 18.48 15.93 22.92
N ARG A 145 19.42 15.41 23.72
CA ARG A 145 19.40 15.50 25.18
C ARG A 145 20.73 16.04 25.68
N VAL A 146 20.68 16.73 26.81
CA VAL A 146 21.86 17.17 27.55
C VAL A 146 21.87 16.41 28.86
N LEU A 147 22.95 15.68 29.10
CA LEU A 147 23.18 14.92 30.32
C LEU A 147 24.29 15.61 31.12
N GLN A 148 24.06 15.83 32.41
CA GLN A 148 25.08 16.37 33.32
C GLN A 148 25.74 15.21 34.06
N CYS A 149 27.06 15.22 34.15
CA CYS A 149 27.83 14.21 34.89
C CYS A 149 29.11 14.83 35.47
N GLN A 150 29.66 14.18 36.50
CA GLN A 150 30.97 14.51 37.05
C GLN A 150 32.07 13.79 36.26
N GLU A 151 33.31 14.28 36.35
CA GLU A 151 34.49 13.69 35.69
C GLU A 151 34.62 12.17 35.96
N GLU A 152 34.43 11.75 37.22
CA GLU A 152 34.57 10.37 37.67
C GLU A 152 33.48 9.43 37.11
N GLU A 153 32.31 9.97 36.75
CA GLU A 153 31.17 9.21 36.22
C GLU A 153 31.11 9.23 34.69
N LEU A 154 31.89 10.09 34.02
CA LEU A 154 31.81 10.35 32.59
C LEU A 154 31.96 9.08 31.73
N THR A 155 32.98 8.27 32.03
CA THR A 155 33.25 7.03 31.27
C THR A 155 32.10 6.04 31.41
N GLN A 156 31.55 5.91 32.63
CA GLN A 156 30.43 5.02 32.90
C GLN A 156 29.18 5.48 32.16
N MET A 157 28.84 6.77 32.25
CA MET A 157 27.68 7.36 31.59
C MET A 157 27.71 7.15 30.07
N VAL A 158 28.84 7.40 29.41
CA VAL A 158 28.97 7.20 27.95
C VAL A 158 28.87 5.72 27.59
N SER A 159 29.42 4.82 28.42
CA SER A 159 29.43 3.38 28.16
C SER A 159 28.06 2.73 28.38
N THR A 160 27.25 3.25 29.30
CA THR A 160 25.91 2.74 29.60
C THR A 160 24.80 3.47 28.84
N MET A 161 25.15 4.32 27.87
CA MET A 161 24.18 5.05 27.07
C MET A 161 23.27 4.05 26.33
N SER A 162 21.95 4.22 26.45
CA SER A 162 20.98 3.31 25.83
C SER A 162 21.11 3.26 24.31
N ASP A 163 20.77 2.12 23.72
CA ASP A 163 20.89 1.88 22.28
C ASP A 163 20.23 2.97 21.40
N GLY A 164 20.97 3.37 20.38
CA GLY A 164 20.54 4.34 19.38
C GLY A 164 20.71 5.81 19.76
N TRP A 165 21.29 6.12 20.92
CA TRP A 165 21.80 7.46 21.20
C TRP A 165 23.24 7.59 20.72
N ARG A 166 23.58 8.74 20.14
CA ARG A 166 24.91 9.11 19.68
C ARG A 166 25.44 10.25 20.50
N PHE A 167 26.71 10.18 20.85
CA PHE A 167 27.42 11.28 21.47
C PHE A 167 27.72 12.36 20.42
N GLU A 168 27.40 13.61 20.73
CA GLU A 168 27.61 14.77 19.84
C GLU A 168 28.70 15.71 20.37
N GLN A 169 28.64 16.07 21.66
CA GLN A 169 29.53 17.08 22.24
C GLN A 169 29.69 16.89 23.75
N LEU A 170 30.89 17.16 24.27
CA LEU A 170 31.17 17.28 25.70
C LEU A 170 31.62 18.72 26.00
N VAL A 171 30.99 19.35 26.97
CA VAL A 171 31.30 20.72 27.41
C VAL A 171 31.76 20.66 28.86
N ASN A 172 32.98 21.13 29.13
CA ASN A 172 33.47 21.31 30.49
C ASN A 172 32.83 22.57 31.09
N MET A 173 32.14 22.42 32.21
CA MET A 173 31.51 23.52 32.95
C MET A 173 32.37 24.04 34.12
N SER A 174 33.55 23.48 34.34
CA SER A 174 34.42 23.87 35.45
C SER A 174 34.74 25.37 35.38
N SER A 175 34.50 26.05 36.50
CA SER A 175 34.81 27.47 36.64
C SER A 175 36.32 27.65 36.82
N SER A 176 36.93 28.54 36.04
CA SER A 176 38.38 28.84 36.09
C SER A 176 38.86 29.54 37.39
N TYR A 177 38.02 29.61 38.42
CA TYR A 177 38.26 30.34 39.67
C TYR A 177 37.79 29.53 40.88
N SER A 178 38.45 28.42 41.18
CA SER A 178 38.26 27.73 42.46
C SER A 178 39.59 27.53 43.16
N TYR A 179 39.71 28.21 44.29
CA TYR A 179 40.86 28.18 45.18
C TYR A 179 40.47 27.30 46.37
N GLY A 180 40.85 26.03 46.34
CA GLY A 180 40.96 25.20 47.55
C GLY A 180 39.77 24.31 47.98
N SER A 181 38.79 24.05 47.12
CA SER A 181 37.89 22.88 47.29
C SER A 181 38.24 21.79 46.28
N GLU A 182 38.06 20.52 46.65
CA GLU A 182 38.06 19.36 45.74
C GLU A 182 36.89 19.51 44.74
N ASP A 183 37.04 20.43 43.79
CA ASP A 183 36.03 20.67 42.76
C ASP A 183 36.02 19.48 41.81
N GLN A 184 34.97 18.69 41.90
CA GLN A 184 34.63 17.70 40.89
C GLN A 184 34.29 18.46 39.60
N ALA A 185 35.10 18.29 38.55
CA ALA A 185 34.82 18.92 37.27
C ALA A 185 33.48 18.40 36.73
N GLU A 186 32.55 19.32 36.50
CA GLU A 186 31.24 19.00 35.92
C GLU A 186 31.26 19.13 34.40
N PHE A 187 30.57 18.22 33.73
CA PHE A 187 30.46 18.17 32.29
C PHE A 187 29.01 18.10 31.82
N LEU A 188 28.73 18.74 30.68
CA LEU A 188 27.51 18.54 29.91
C LEU A 188 27.81 17.71 28.66
N CYS A 189 27.13 16.58 28.53
CA CYS A 189 27.19 15.69 27.40
C CYS A 189 25.94 15.86 26.53
N VAL A 190 26.11 16.40 25.33
CA VAL A 190 25.07 16.48 24.30
C VAL A 190 25.02 15.17 23.55
N VAL A 191 23.84 14.57 23.49
CA VAL A 191 23.58 13.32 22.78
C VAL A 191 22.40 13.49 21.82
N SER A 192 22.43 12.81 20.68
CA SER A 192 21.37 12.81 19.68
C SER A 192 20.79 11.42 19.47
N LYS A 193 19.54 11.34 19.02
CA LYS A 193 18.92 10.11 18.53
C LYS A 193 18.16 10.39 17.25
N GLU A 194 18.46 9.64 16.21
CA GLU A 194 17.74 9.70 14.93
C GLU A 194 16.34 9.10 15.08
N LEU A 195 15.31 9.86 14.71
CA LEU A 195 13.94 9.37 14.59
C LEU A 195 13.62 9.12 13.12
N TYR A 196 13.23 7.88 12.83
CA TYR A 196 12.61 7.53 11.55
C TYR A 196 11.12 7.87 11.63
N SER A 197 10.68 8.91 10.93
CA SER A 197 9.25 9.09 10.66
C SER A 197 8.86 8.22 9.47
N SER A 198 8.18 7.10 9.73
CA SER A 198 7.44 6.42 8.67
C SER A 198 6.31 7.36 8.21
N PRO A 199 6.16 7.63 6.90
CA PRO A 199 5.03 8.42 6.40
C PRO A 199 3.69 7.69 6.53
N HIS A 200 3.68 6.39 6.86
CA HIS A 200 2.45 5.63 7.01
C HIS A 200 2.06 5.48 8.48
N GLY A 201 1.09 6.30 8.89
CA GLY A 201 0.25 6.05 10.06
C GLY A 201 -0.64 4.84 9.83
N LEU A 202 -0.04 3.64 9.78
CA LEU A 202 -0.70 2.40 10.15
C LEU A 202 0.20 1.75 11.21
N SER A 203 -0.21 1.94 12.46
CA SER A 203 0.21 1.14 13.60
C SER A 203 0.12 -0.34 13.22
N SER A 204 1.25 -0.91 12.82
CA SER A 204 1.55 -2.33 12.92
C SER A 204 2.68 -2.46 13.93
N GLU A 205 2.37 -2.14 15.18
CA GLU A 205 3.17 -2.61 16.29
C GLU A 205 2.95 -4.13 16.37
N SER A 206 3.78 -4.87 15.64
CA SER A 206 3.85 -6.32 15.71
C SER A 206 4.26 -6.69 17.14
N SER A 207 3.24 -6.92 17.96
CA SER A 207 3.28 -7.62 19.25
C SER A 207 4.33 -8.73 19.25
N ARG A 208 5.51 -8.48 19.81
CA ARG A 208 6.37 -9.50 20.40
C ARG A 208 7.06 -8.93 21.63
N LYS A 209 6.45 -9.26 22.78
CA LYS A 209 7.03 -9.27 24.13
C LYS A 209 7.46 -7.91 24.72
N THR A 210 6.48 -7.10 25.05
CA THR A 210 6.55 -6.25 26.25
C THR A 210 5.83 -6.99 27.38
N LYS A 211 6.44 -8.09 27.86
CA LYS A 211 6.09 -8.57 29.19
C LYS A 211 6.97 -7.76 30.13
N SER A 212 6.34 -6.71 30.66
CA SER A 212 6.84 -5.73 31.64
C SER A 212 8.13 -6.15 32.35
N ALA A 213 9.22 -5.44 32.02
CA ALA A 213 10.49 -5.53 32.77
C ALA A 213 10.29 -5.15 34.25
N GLU A 214 9.25 -4.36 34.56
CA GLU A 214 8.86 -4.03 35.93
C GLU A 214 8.28 -5.26 36.66
N GLN A 215 7.50 -6.11 35.97
CA GLN A 215 7.03 -7.38 36.55
C GLN A 215 8.17 -8.36 36.79
N GLN A 216 9.17 -8.42 35.92
CA GLN A 216 10.35 -9.28 36.11
C GLN A 216 11.25 -8.79 37.26
N LEU A 217 11.46 -7.47 37.38
CA LEU A 217 12.21 -6.89 38.48
C LEU A 217 11.51 -7.08 39.83
N GLU A 218 10.18 -7.04 39.87
CA GLU A 218 9.42 -7.26 41.11
C GLU A 218 9.36 -8.75 41.52
N GLU A 219 9.36 -9.66 40.56
CA GLU A 219 9.43 -11.11 40.82
C GLU A 219 10.84 -11.53 41.29
N GLU A 220 11.91 -10.95 40.73
CA GLU A 220 13.28 -11.11 41.23
C GLU A 220 13.46 -10.53 42.63
N ARG A 221 12.89 -9.34 42.91
CA ARG A 221 12.97 -8.73 44.24
C ARG A 221 12.32 -9.62 45.31
N ARG A 222 11.18 -10.24 44.99
CA ARG A 222 10.47 -11.17 45.87
C ARG A 222 11.24 -12.46 46.12
N GLN A 223 11.93 -13.00 45.11
CA GLN A 223 12.74 -14.21 45.27
C GLN A 223 13.99 -13.95 46.13
N VAL A 224 14.65 -12.80 45.97
CA VAL A 224 15.80 -12.43 46.81
C VAL A 224 15.38 -12.24 48.27
N GLU A 225 14.23 -11.63 48.52
CA GLU A 225 13.71 -11.47 49.88
C GLU A 225 13.35 -12.81 50.54
N GLN A 226 12.80 -13.75 49.78
CA GLN A 226 12.45 -15.08 50.29
C GLN A 226 13.69 -15.94 50.61
N VAL A 227 14.75 -15.84 49.80
CA VAL A 227 16.03 -16.53 50.05
C VAL A 227 16.76 -15.92 51.26
N GLN A 228 16.68 -14.60 51.44
CA GLN A 228 17.27 -13.94 52.61
C GLN A 228 16.58 -14.36 53.91
N VAL A 229 15.24 -14.50 53.90
CA VAL A 229 14.46 -14.97 55.06
C VAL A 229 14.76 -16.43 55.41
N GLU A 230 14.96 -17.31 54.42
CA GLU A 230 15.37 -18.70 54.66
C GLU A 230 16.81 -18.80 55.19
N ALA A 231 17.72 -17.96 54.70
CA ALA A 231 19.11 -17.91 55.19
C ALA A 231 19.18 -17.45 56.66
N ASP A 232 18.42 -16.41 57.03
CA ASP A 232 18.32 -15.92 58.41
C ASP A 232 17.63 -16.92 59.36
N ALA A 233 16.68 -17.72 58.85
CA ALA A 233 16.04 -18.78 59.64
C ALA A 233 17.00 -19.95 59.91
N GLN A 234 17.92 -20.23 58.98
CA GLN A 234 18.89 -21.32 59.08
C GLN A 234 20.10 -20.93 59.96
N GLU A 235 20.45 -19.64 60.02
CA GLU A 235 21.48 -19.13 60.93
C GLU A 235 20.99 -19.12 62.40
N LYS A 236 19.70 -18.84 62.64
CA LYS A 236 19.10 -18.93 63.99
C LYS A 236 18.87 -20.36 64.49
N GLY A 237 18.93 -21.36 63.60
CA GLY A 237 18.80 -22.79 63.95
C GLY A 237 20.10 -23.44 64.43
N ALA A 238 21.26 -22.79 64.27
CA ALA A 238 22.57 -23.38 64.56
C ALA A 238 23.17 -23.01 65.93
N ALA A 239 22.50 -22.17 66.74
CA ALA A 239 23.02 -21.71 68.02
C ALA A 239 22.18 -22.21 69.21
N THR A 240 22.33 -23.48 69.60
CA THR A 240 22.06 -23.95 70.98
C THR A 240 22.92 -25.20 71.28
N PRO A 241 23.45 -25.37 72.51
CA PRO A 241 24.85 -25.75 72.73
C PRO A 241 25.08 -27.26 72.91
N ARG A 242 26.32 -27.68 72.67
CA ARG A 242 26.87 -28.92 73.23
C ARG A 242 26.94 -28.79 74.75
N GLY A 243 26.32 -29.71 75.48
CA GLY A 243 26.46 -29.80 76.93
C GLY A 243 25.86 -31.08 77.49
N GLU A 244 26.78 -31.99 77.86
CA GLU A 244 26.74 -33.04 78.91
C GLU A 244 25.66 -34.15 78.89
#